data_AF-A0AA91I7H1-F1
#
_entry.id   AF-A0AA91I7H1-F1
#
_cell.length_a   1.000
_cell.length_b   1.000
_cell.length_c   1.000
_cell.angle_alpha   90.00
_cell.angle_beta   90.00
_cell.angle_gamma   90.00
#
_symmetry.space_group_name_H-M   'P 1'
#
loop_
_entity.id
_entity.type
_entity.pdbx_description
1 polymer ?
#
loop_
_entity_poly.entity_id
_entity_poly.type
_entity_poly.pdbx_seq_one_letter_code
_entity_poly.pdbx_strand_id
1 'polypeptide(L)' 'MVKRFMHTATVTLRLPLDIASDDEMAALRCAGIPVDALGNAESGYLFVRLGNRRCNIFRWFAVTPDPKAPWA' A
#
# COMPACT_ATOMS: atom_id res chain seq x y z
N MET A 1 26.48 14.32 1.81
CA MET A 1 25.64 13.66 0.77
C MET A 1 24.33 13.26 1.44
N VAL A 2 23.25 14.02 1.25
CA VAL A 2 21.95 13.66 1.85
C VAL A 2 21.40 12.49 1.05
N LYS A 3 21.56 11.27 1.58
CA LYS A 3 20.95 10.07 1.02
C LYS A 3 19.43 10.25 1.19
N ARG A 4 18.78 10.85 0.18
CA ARG A 4 17.32 10.90 0.12
C ARG A 4 16.89 9.44 0.07
N PHE A 5 16.45 8.90 1.20
CA PHE A 5 15.62 7.71 1.23
C PHE A 5 14.35 8.07 0.47
N MET A 6 14.42 7.92 -0.85
CA MET A 6 13.23 7.77 -1.65
C MET A 6 12.63 6.47 -1.15
N HIS A 7 11.73 6.57 -0.16
CA HIS A 7 10.78 5.51 0.15
C HIS A 7 10.05 5.27 -1.17
N THR A 8 10.57 4.32 -1.93
CA THR A 8 9.97 3.87 -3.18
C THR A 8 8.88 2.92 -2.75
N ALA A 9 7.67 3.15 -3.22
CA ALA A 9 6.57 2.26 -2.91
C ALA A 9 6.92 0.88 -3.48
N THR A 10 6.85 -0.15 -2.65
CA THR A 10 7.02 -1.55 -3.04
C THR A 10 6.01 -1.91 -4.14
N VAL A 11 4.78 -1.44 -3.99
CA VAL A 11 3.72 -1.59 -5.00
C VAL A 11 3.02 -0.25 -5.19
N THR A 12 2.76 0.13 -6.44
CA THR A 12 1.88 1.24 -6.78
C THR A 12 0.73 0.70 -7.60
N LEU A 13 -0.48 0.81 -7.07
CA LEU A 13 -1.71 0.34 -7.71
C LEU A 13 -2.61 1.54 -7.99
N ARG A 14 -3.27 1.54 -9.15
CA ARG A 14 -4.22 2.57 -9.55
C ARG A 14 -5.55 1.91 -9.82
N LEU A 15 -6.56 2.24 -9.01
CA LEU A 15 -7.90 1.67 -9.13
C LEU A 15 -8.91 2.74 -9.57
N PRO A 16 -9.97 2.37 -10.31
CA PRO A 16 -11.09 3.26 -10.58
C PRO A 16 -11.72 3.76 -9.28
N LEU A 17 -12.30 4.96 -9.28
CA LEU A 17 -13.00 5.50 -8.10
C LEU A 17 -14.31 4.75 -7.81
N ASP A 18 -14.97 4.26 -8.86
CA ASP A 18 -16.30 3.64 -8.82
C ASP A 18 -16.24 2.11 -8.69
N ILE A 19 -15.10 1.58 -8.21
CA ILE A 19 -14.94 0.15 -7.94
C ILE A 19 -15.69 -0.20 -6.65
N ALA A 20 -16.36 -1.35 -6.61
CA ALA A 20 -16.98 -1.83 -5.39
C ALA A 20 -15.91 -2.08 -4.31
N SER A 21 -16.24 -1.86 -3.04
CA SER A 21 -15.28 -2.03 -1.94
C SER A 21 -14.67 -3.43 -1.92
N ASP A 22 -15.47 -4.49 -2.14
CA ASP A 22 -14.95 -5.87 -2.17
C ASP A 22 -13.96 -6.10 -3.31
N ASP A 23 -14.21 -5.50 -4.48
CA ASP A 23 -13.33 -5.58 -5.65
C ASP A 23 -12.05 -4.75 -5.44
N GLU A 24 -12.13 -3.61 -4.74
CA GLU A 24 -10.97 -2.83 -4.32
C GLU A 24 -10.04 -3.67 -3.44
N MET A 25 -10.62 -4.34 -2.44
CA MET A 25 -9.90 -5.19 -1.50
C MET A 25 -9.29 -6.41 -2.17
N ALA A 26 -10.03 -7.06 -3.08
CA ALA A 26 -9.52 -8.15 -3.88
C ALA A 26 -8.35 -7.69 -4.77
N ALA A 27 -8.44 -6.51 -5.38
CA ALA A 27 -7.38 -5.95 -6.21
C ALA A 27 -6.12 -5.60 -5.40
N LEU A 28 -6.27 -5.02 -4.20
CA LEU A 28 -5.16 -4.73 -3.29
C LEU A 28 -4.43 -6.02 -2.88
N ARG A 29 -5.18 -7.06 -2.48
CA ARG A 29 -4.60 -8.36 -2.12
C ARG A 29 -3.95 -9.06 -3.30
N CYS A 30 -4.57 -9.02 -4.47
CA CYS A 30 -4.00 -9.56 -5.71
C CYS A 30 -2.69 -8.85 -6.10
N ALA A 31 -2.58 -7.55 -5.78
CA ALA A 31 -1.35 -6.77 -5.96
C ALA A 31 -0.28 -7.05 -4.88
N GLY A 32 -0.54 -7.95 -3.92
CA GLY A 32 0.39 -8.30 -2.84
C GLY A 32 0.38 -7.31 -1.67
N ILE A 33 -0.67 -6.51 -1.53
CA ILE A 33 -0.86 -5.58 -0.42
C ILE A 33 -1.69 -6.30 0.66
N PRO A 34 -1.12 -6.57 1.85
CA PRO A 34 -1.84 -7.27 2.91
C PRO A 34 -2.83 -6.31 3.57
N VAL A 35 -4.09 -6.40 3.17
CA VAL A 35 -5.21 -5.63 3.72
C VAL A 35 -6.26 -6.53 4.36
N ASP A 36 -6.81 -6.10 5.51
CA ASP A 36 -7.85 -6.78 6.28
C ASP A 36 -9.23 -6.69 5.58
N ALA A 37 -10.35 -7.08 6.18
CA ALA A 37 -11.67 -6.96 5.53
C ALA A 37 -12.21 -5.52 5.46
N LEU A 38 -11.57 -4.58 6.15
CA LEU A 38 -12.00 -3.18 6.32
C LEU A 38 -11.17 -2.19 5.48
N GLY A 39 -10.09 -2.63 4.84
CA GLY A 39 -9.19 -1.74 4.08
C GLY A 39 -7.93 -1.34 4.83
N ASN A 40 -7.74 -1.82 6.05
CA ASN A 40 -6.56 -1.51 6.83
C ASN A 40 -5.41 -2.43 6.42
N ALA A 41 -4.22 -1.85 6.29
CA ALA A 41 -3.02 -2.64 6.09
C ALA A 41 -2.70 -3.45 7.36
N GLU A 42 -2.57 -4.76 7.22
CA GLU A 42 -2.27 -5.65 8.35
C GLU A 42 -0.80 -5.52 8.82
N SER A 43 0.06 -5.03 7.94
CA SER A 43 1.46 -4.72 8.22
C SER A 43 1.88 -3.50 7.40
N GLY A 44 3.12 -3.05 7.52
CA GLY A 44 3.66 -2.02 6.62
C GLY A 44 2.92 -0.69 6.65
N TYR A 45 2.97 0.03 5.53
CA TYR A 45 2.27 1.31 5.36
C TYR A 45 1.60 1.38 4.01
N LEU A 46 0.28 1.64 4.00
CA LEU A 46 -0.50 1.88 2.80
C LEU A 46 -0.87 3.36 2.71
N PHE A 47 -0.32 4.04 1.71
CA PHE A 47 -0.67 5.41 1.39
C PHE A 47 -1.72 5.44 0.30
N VAL A 48 -2.84 6.10 0.57
CA VAL A 48 -3.92 6.27 -0.41
C VAL A 48 -4.00 7.73 -0.81
N ARG A 49 -3.89 7.99 -2.10
CA ARG A 49 -4.23 9.27 -2.69
C ARG A 49 -5.58 9.13 -3.37
N LEU A 50 -6.62 9.65 -2.71
CA LEU A 50 -7.95 9.78 -3.28
C LEU A 50 -7.90 10.79 -4.43
N GLY A 51 -8.12 10.31 -5.65
CA GLY A 51 -8.13 11.17 -6.82
C GLY A 51 -9.48 11.87 -6.93
N ASN A 52 -9.46 13.17 -7.25
CA ASN A 52 -10.68 13.94 -7.46
C ASN A 52 -11.33 13.53 -8.81
N ARG A 53 -12.00 12.36 -8.83
CA ARG A 53 -12.92 11.84 -9.89
C ARG A 53 -12.37 10.94 -11.00
N ARG A 54 -11.15 10.38 -10.90
CA ARG A 54 -10.62 9.48 -11.96
C ARG A 54 -10.12 8.13 -11.45
N CYS A 55 -9.35 8.14 -10.38
CA CYS A 55 -8.76 6.92 -9.82
C CYS A 55 -8.22 7.18 -8.42
N ASN A 56 -8.23 6.15 -7.60
CA ASN A 56 -7.47 6.10 -6.36
C ASN A 56 -6.07 5.54 -6.67
N ILE A 57 -5.06 6.17 -6.09
CA ILE A 57 -3.67 5.69 -6.19
C ILE A 57 -3.26 5.15 -4.83
N PHE A 58 -2.98 3.86 -4.79
CA PHE A 58 -2.51 3.14 -3.63
C PHE A 58 -1.00 2.95 -3.76
N ARG A 59 -0.26 3.34 -2.73
CA ARG A 59 1.19 3.16 -2.64
C ARG A 59 1.50 2.38 -1.38
N TRP A 60 1.94 1.15 -1.58
CA TRP A 60 2.29 0.22 -0.52
C TRP A 60 3.78 0.29 -0.22
N PHE A 61 4.12 0.28 1.06
CA PHE A 61 5.47 0.22 1.57
C PHE A 61 5.56 -0.96 2.52
N ALA A 62 6.18 -2.04 2.06
CA ALA A 62 6.47 -3.17 2.92
C ALA A 62 7.45 -2.72 4.00
N VAL A 63 7.08 -2.87 5.27
CA VAL A 63 8.07 -2.90 6.34
C VAL A 63 8.76 -4.24 6.17
N THR A 64 9.92 -4.24 5.54
CA THR A 64 10.80 -5.40 5.61
C THR A 64 11.22 -5.48 7.08
N PRO A 65 10.85 -6.52 7.85
CA PRO A 65 11.55 -6.77 9.09
C PRO A 65 13.01 -6.95 8.69
N ASP A 66 13.88 -6.03 9.08
CA ASP A 66 15.31 -6.24 8.91
C ASP A 66 15.63 -7.52 9.69
N PRO A 67 16.04 -8.63 9.03
CA PRO A 67 16.37 -9.86 9.74
C PRO A 67 17.57 -9.69 10.69
N LYS A 68 18.16 -8.49 10.74
CA LYS A 68 19.36 -8.15 11.51
C LYS A 68 19.14 -7.10 12.61
N ALA A 69 17.91 -6.76 13.02
CA ALA A 69 17.68 -5.89 14.17
C ALA A 69 17.65 -6.71 15.49
N PRO A 70 18.67 -6.63 16.37
CA PRO A 70 18.80 -7.52 17.52
C PRO A 70 18.21 -6.94 18.82
N TRP A 71 17.15 -6.13 18.75
CA TRP A 71 16.48 -5.64 19.95
C TRP A 71 15.00 -5.38 19.67
N ALA A 72 14.18 -6.33 20.10
CA ALA A 72 12.79 -6.13 20.48
C ALA A 72 12.69 -6.41 21.98
#